data_AF-A0A3D1LFC5-F1
#
_entry.id   AF-A0A3D1LFC5-F1
#
_cell.length_a   1.000
_cell.length_b   1.000
_cell.length_c   1.000
_cell.angle_alpha   90.00
_cell.angle_beta   90.00
_cell.angle_gamma   90.00
#
_symmetry.space_group_name_H-M   'P 1'
#
loop_
_entity.id
_entity.type
_entity.pdbx_description
1 polymer ?
#
loop_
_entity_poly.entity_id
_entity_poly.type
_entity_poly.pdbx_seq_one_letter_code
_entity_poly.pdbx_strand_id
1 'polypeptide(L)'
;MPEKSRLMPISYYNPKQEIRLSAYADTIVLEPDGCEQHLRAIRFGGYPEMVRAMSDAIYAGATLETEFAGEPAMLACEPKKYECHLSHDGIYAEATILSLDDADTAAKKDEDAQADGQTNVELPPRKCILFCPAGDRQALFEALDRKTAVPLIPEFQAYVLDELQRRRFLKPLRVISIRERLEAWLLLCKKDDANIVKVLEDGLKTGAIHIPGTVQNPNGFDRVHSVTSYLSAFGVIVAERIREQFQPLFDPAVEQLSPEILRINDYIRAHAGYSLYPAQLAVAESVKRKLSEGKSAFIVAECGSGKTKIGATALAAYQVQKRKKTFNIVLCPSHVAKK
;
A
#
# COMPACT_ATOMS: atom_id res chain seq x y z
N MET A 1 18.81 37.36 -2.43
CA MET A 1 19.39 36.45 -3.44
C MET A 1 18.83 35.07 -3.14
N PRO A 2 17.84 34.54 -3.89
CA PRO A 2 17.38 33.18 -3.62
C PRO A 2 18.46 32.22 -4.15
N GLU A 3 18.99 31.36 -3.27
CA GLU A 3 19.84 30.24 -3.67
C GLU A 3 19.12 29.46 -4.75
N LYS A 4 19.75 29.31 -5.92
CA LYS A 4 19.22 28.47 -6.98
C LYS A 4 19.15 27.05 -6.43
N SER A 5 17.95 26.57 -6.11
CA SER A 5 17.63 25.18 -5.85
C SER A 5 18.15 24.30 -6.98
N ARG A 6 19.37 23.81 -6.83
CA ARG A 6 20.08 23.00 -7.83
C ARG A 6 19.66 21.56 -7.60
N LEU A 7 19.02 20.95 -8.60
CA LEU A 7 18.72 19.52 -8.57
C LEU A 7 19.99 18.73 -8.23
N MET A 8 19.84 17.67 -7.44
CA MET A 8 20.96 16.85 -7.00
C MET A 8 21.41 15.96 -8.16
N PRO A 9 22.66 16.07 -8.64
CA PRO A 9 23.15 15.15 -9.65
C PRO A 9 23.24 13.75 -9.06
N ILE A 10 22.72 12.77 -9.80
CA ILE A 10 22.90 11.35 -9.52
C ILE A 10 23.60 10.70 -10.71
N SER A 11 24.60 9.88 -10.43
CA SER A 11 25.31 9.12 -11.44
C SER A 11 25.46 7.66 -11.06
N TYR A 12 25.45 6.81 -12.08
CA TYR A 12 25.76 5.40 -11.97
C TYR A 12 26.85 5.07 -12.99
N TYR A 13 27.83 4.27 -12.58
CA TYR A 13 28.90 3.81 -13.45
C TYR A 13 29.05 2.30 -13.35
N ASN A 14 28.95 1.61 -14.49
CA ASN A 14 29.23 0.18 -14.58
C ASN A 14 30.57 -0.05 -15.29
N PRO A 15 31.65 -0.42 -14.57
CA PRO A 15 32.97 -0.62 -15.18
C PRO A 15 33.01 -1.79 -16.16
N LYS A 16 32.12 -2.80 -16.02
CA LYS A 16 32.12 -3.98 -16.90
C LYS A 16 31.55 -3.69 -18.29
N GLN A 17 30.67 -2.70 -18.39
CA GLN A 17 29.98 -2.32 -19.62
C GLN A 17 30.39 -0.94 -20.11
N GLU A 18 31.24 -0.22 -19.36
CA GLU A 18 31.64 1.17 -19.60
C GLU A 18 30.45 2.14 -19.74
N ILE A 19 29.31 1.80 -19.12
CA ILE A 19 28.09 2.62 -19.17
C ILE A 19 28.11 3.61 -18.01
N ARG A 20 27.94 4.89 -18.32
CA ARG A 20 27.71 5.96 -17.34
C ARG A 20 26.32 6.54 -17.52
N LEU A 21 25.50 6.43 -16.49
CA LEU A 21 24.19 7.07 -16.43
C LEU A 21 24.27 8.33 -15.58
N SER A 22 23.53 9.36 -15.98
CA SER A 22 23.41 10.60 -15.23
C SER A 22 21.97 11.08 -15.29
N ALA A 23 21.46 11.52 -14.15
CA ALA A 23 20.14 12.11 -14.01
C ALA A 23 20.15 13.12 -12.85
N TYR A 24 19.02 13.79 -12.64
CA TYR A 24 18.89 14.81 -11.60
C TYR A 24 17.74 14.48 -10.67
N ALA A 25 18.05 14.31 -9.39
CA ALA A 25 17.08 14.05 -8.34
C ALA A 25 16.60 15.34 -7.68
N ASP A 26 15.32 15.38 -7.33
CA ASP A 26 14.74 16.46 -6.54
C ASP A 26 14.38 16.03 -5.12
N THR A 27 14.17 14.72 -4.90
CA THR A 27 13.90 14.12 -3.60
C THR A 27 14.64 12.79 -3.45
N ILE A 28 15.37 12.62 -2.35
CA ILE A 28 16.06 11.38 -1.98
C ILE A 28 15.75 11.08 -0.51
N VAL A 29 15.36 9.84 -0.22
CA VAL A 29 15.10 9.33 1.13
C VAL A 29 16.03 8.17 1.42
N LEU A 30 16.79 8.30 2.51
CA LEU A 30 17.88 7.39 2.87
C LEU A 30 17.67 6.84 4.28
N GLU A 31 17.91 5.54 4.43
CA GLU A 31 18.08 4.91 5.73
C GLU A 31 19.57 4.93 6.10
N PRO A 32 19.95 5.63 7.19
CA PRO A 32 21.33 5.60 7.65
C PRO A 32 21.63 4.25 8.32
N ASP A 33 22.56 3.48 7.76
CA ASP A 33 23.09 2.25 8.36
C ASP A 33 24.62 2.34 8.50
N GLY A 34 25.06 3.13 9.48
CA GLY A 34 26.47 3.39 9.71
C GLY A 34 27.11 4.20 8.58
N CYS A 35 28.08 3.62 7.87
CA CYS A 35 28.79 4.26 6.75
C CYS A 35 28.06 4.12 5.41
N GLU A 36 27.12 3.17 5.29
CA GLU A 36 26.35 2.95 4.07
C GLU A 36 24.97 3.61 4.19
N GLN A 37 24.51 4.22 3.10
CA GLN A 37 23.20 4.86 3.02
C GLN A 37 22.31 4.05 2.09
N HIS A 38 21.31 3.37 2.66
CA HIS A 38 20.38 2.57 1.87
C HIS A 38 19.31 3.46 1.24
N LEU A 39 19.15 3.34 -0.07
CA LEU A 39 18.13 4.07 -0.80
C LEU A 39 16.74 3.52 -0.48
N ARG A 40 15.86 4.35 0.09
CA ARG A 40 14.47 3.98 0.40
C ARG A 40 13.45 4.63 -0.53
N ALA A 41 13.72 5.85 -1.01
CA ALA A 41 12.94 6.44 -2.08
C ALA A 41 13.77 7.46 -2.86
N ILE A 42 13.46 7.63 -4.14
CA ILE A 42 14.05 8.67 -4.97
C ILE A 42 13.08 9.16 -6.02
N ARG A 43 13.03 10.48 -6.23
CA ARG A 43 12.37 11.10 -7.38
C ARG A 43 13.42 11.83 -8.20
N PHE A 44 13.50 11.49 -9.48
CA PHE A 44 14.49 12.05 -10.39
C PHE A 44 13.94 12.18 -11.81
N GLY A 45 14.53 13.11 -12.57
CA GLY A 45 14.15 13.39 -13.94
C GLY A 45 15.35 13.55 -14.86
N GLY A 46 15.08 13.43 -16.16
CA GLY A 46 16.08 13.50 -17.21
C GLY A 46 15.52 13.07 -18.55
N TYR A 47 16.42 12.73 -19.48
CA TYR A 47 16.01 12.15 -20.76
C TYR A 47 15.37 10.76 -20.57
N PRO A 48 14.31 10.42 -21.32
CA PRO A 48 13.54 9.19 -21.13
C PRO A 48 14.38 7.91 -21.07
N GLU A 49 15.36 7.78 -21.97
CA GLU A 49 16.28 6.65 -22.02
C GLU A 49 17.18 6.57 -20.78
N MET A 50 17.67 7.70 -20.29
CA MET A 50 18.51 7.78 -19.09
C MET A 50 17.71 7.46 -17.84
N VAL A 51 16.48 7.96 -17.75
CA VAL A 51 15.58 7.74 -16.62
C VAL A 51 15.18 6.27 -16.53
N ARG A 52 14.89 5.65 -17.68
CA ARG A 52 14.58 4.23 -17.75
C ARG A 52 15.77 3.36 -17.37
N ALA A 53 16.94 3.62 -17.97
CA ALA A 53 18.16 2.87 -17.66
C ALA A 53 18.57 3.02 -16.18
N MET A 54 18.42 4.22 -15.61
CA MET A 54 18.72 4.47 -14.20
C MET A 54 17.74 3.72 -13.29
N SER A 55 16.45 3.69 -13.65
CA SER A 55 15.44 2.92 -12.92
C SER A 55 15.74 1.43 -12.91
N ASP A 56 16.16 0.88 -14.05
CA ASP A 56 16.56 -0.52 -14.18
C ASP A 56 17.82 -0.83 -13.36
N ALA A 57 18.80 0.08 -13.33
CA ALA A 57 20.00 -0.04 -12.51
C ALA A 57 19.66 -0.07 -11.00
N ILE A 58 18.79 0.83 -10.54
CA ILE A 58 18.32 0.87 -9.15
C ILE A 58 17.59 -0.43 -8.80
N TYR A 59 16.71 -0.90 -9.69
CA TYR A 59 16.00 -2.16 -9.49
C TYR A 59 16.93 -3.38 -9.43
N ALA A 60 18.05 -3.33 -10.17
CA ALA A 60 19.09 -4.36 -10.14
C ALA A 60 19.99 -4.31 -8.88
N GLY A 61 19.82 -3.31 -8.00
CA GLY A 61 20.63 -3.15 -6.79
C GLY A 61 21.97 -2.43 -7.03
N ALA A 62 22.01 -1.49 -7.97
CA ALA A 62 23.19 -0.68 -8.23
C ALA A 62 23.53 0.27 -7.07
N THR A 63 24.81 0.64 -6.95
CA THR A 63 25.23 1.76 -6.09
C THR A 63 25.21 3.04 -6.90
N LEU A 64 24.47 4.05 -6.44
CA LEU A 64 24.46 5.38 -7.05
C LEU A 64 25.46 6.29 -6.34
N GLU A 65 26.06 7.18 -7.11
CA GLU A 65 26.88 8.27 -6.61
C GLU A 65 26.07 9.57 -6.70
N THR A 66 26.08 10.36 -5.63
CA THR A 66 25.45 11.67 -5.59
C THR A 66 26.30 12.64 -4.78
N GLU A 67 26.07 13.94 -4.94
CA GLU A 67 26.79 14.98 -4.22
C GLU A 67 25.80 15.78 -3.38
N PHE A 68 25.98 15.75 -2.06
CA PHE A 68 25.18 16.52 -1.11
C PHE A 68 26.00 17.67 -0.55
N ALA A 69 25.59 18.91 -0.82
CA ALA A 69 26.24 20.10 -0.27
C ALA A 69 27.79 20.15 -0.48
N GLY A 70 28.30 19.54 -1.55
CA GLY A 70 29.74 19.46 -1.84
C GLY A 70 30.42 18.16 -1.41
N GLU A 71 29.71 17.26 -0.70
CA GLU A 71 30.24 15.98 -0.24
C GLU A 71 29.72 14.82 -1.10
N PRO A 72 30.59 13.96 -1.65
CA PRO A 72 30.17 12.78 -2.37
C PRO A 72 29.56 11.76 -1.40
N ALA A 73 28.40 11.21 -1.76
CA ALA A 73 27.71 10.16 -1.04
C ALA A 73 27.37 9.00 -1.97
N MET A 74 27.55 7.79 -1.46
CA MET A 74 27.18 6.55 -2.14
C MET A 74 25.85 6.05 -1.59
N LEU A 75 24.92 5.76 -2.48
CA LEU A 75 23.58 5.25 -2.16
C LEU A 75 23.50 3.79 -2.57
N ALA A 76 23.38 2.88 -1.61
CA ALA A 76 23.23 1.46 -1.86
C ALA A 76 21.77 1.13 -2.18
N CYS A 77 21.50 0.53 -3.34
CA CYS A 77 20.16 0.07 -3.69
C CYS A 77 20.00 -1.43 -3.40
N GLU A 78 18.82 -1.84 -2.90
CA GLU A 78 18.51 -3.25 -2.66
C GLU A 78 17.82 -3.89 -3.90
N PRO A 79 18.34 -4.99 -4.46
CA PRO A 79 17.80 -5.55 -5.69
C PRO A 79 16.36 -6.05 -5.52
N LYS A 80 15.50 -5.78 -6.51
CA LYS A 80 14.09 -6.24 -6.61
C LYS A 80 13.18 -5.80 -5.45
N LYS A 81 13.53 -4.74 -4.74
CA LYS A 81 12.75 -4.21 -3.62
C LYS A 81 12.16 -2.83 -3.89
N TYR A 82 11.99 -2.47 -5.15
CA TYR A 82 11.49 -1.15 -5.53
C TYR A 82 10.28 -1.22 -6.45
N GLU A 83 9.29 -0.36 -6.20
CA GLU A 83 8.24 0.00 -7.15
C GLU A 83 8.66 1.26 -7.90
N CYS A 84 8.45 1.29 -9.22
CA CYS A 84 8.82 2.41 -10.07
C CYS A 84 7.59 2.97 -10.79
N HIS A 85 7.30 4.24 -10.55
CA HIS A 85 6.29 5.01 -11.26
C HIS A 85 6.98 5.95 -12.24
N LEU A 86 6.80 5.68 -13.54
CA LEU A 86 7.32 6.51 -14.62
C LEU A 86 6.21 7.42 -15.13
N SER A 87 6.52 8.71 -15.19
CA SER A 87 5.69 9.73 -15.82
C SER A 87 6.48 10.38 -16.95
N HIS A 88 5.77 10.76 -18.00
CA HIS A 88 6.37 11.29 -19.22
C HIS A 88 5.75 12.64 -19.53
N ASP A 89 6.60 13.66 -19.61
CA ASP A 89 6.20 15.02 -19.94
C ASP A 89 7.06 15.55 -21.10
N GLY A 90 6.56 15.34 -22.31
CA GLY A 90 7.19 15.77 -23.55
C GLY A 90 8.57 15.13 -23.78
N ILE A 91 9.62 15.94 -23.81
CA ILE A 91 10.99 15.48 -24.12
C ILE A 91 11.68 14.89 -22.88
N TYR A 92 11.11 15.07 -21.68
CA TYR A 92 11.67 14.59 -20.43
C TYR A 92 10.80 13.51 -19.80
N ALA A 93 11.41 12.70 -18.95
CA ALA A 93 10.71 11.74 -18.12
C ALA A 93 11.07 11.99 -16.65
N GLU A 94 10.17 11.57 -15.78
CA GLU A 94 10.37 11.54 -14.34
C GLU A 94 10.10 10.11 -13.84
N ALA A 95 10.92 9.66 -12.89
CA ALA A 95 10.76 8.42 -12.19
C ALA A 95 10.61 8.71 -10.69
N THR A 96 9.59 8.12 -10.09
CA THR A 96 9.48 8.01 -8.64
C THR A 96 9.65 6.56 -8.26
N ILE A 97 10.73 6.27 -7.53
CA ILE A 97 11.08 4.94 -7.07
C ILE A 97 10.88 4.88 -5.56
N LEU A 98 10.12 3.91 -5.09
CA LEU A 98 9.77 3.70 -3.70
C LEU A 98 10.18 2.28 -3.30
N SER A 99 10.87 2.13 -2.17
CA SER A 99 11.13 0.81 -1.61
C SER A 99 9.81 0.17 -1.23
N LEU A 100 9.62 -1.07 -1.65
CA LEU A 100 8.55 -1.92 -1.17
C LEU A 100 8.80 -2.19 0.33
N ASP A 101 7.73 -2.24 1.10
CA ASP A 101 7.80 -2.77 2.45
C ASP A 101 8.28 -4.22 2.38
N ASP A 102 9.09 -4.65 3.35
CA ASP A 102 9.49 -6.05 3.41
C ASP A 102 8.23 -6.92 3.50
N ALA A 103 8.07 -7.84 2.56
CA ALA A 103 6.90 -8.71 2.51
C ALA A 103 6.75 -9.49 3.82
N ASP A 104 5.51 -9.66 4.28
CA ASP A 104 5.18 -10.62 5.34
C ASP A 104 5.61 -12.02 4.86
N THR A 105 6.81 -12.41 5.24
CA THR A 105 7.36 -13.75 4.98
C THR A 105 6.56 -14.84 5.70
N ALA A 106 5.59 -14.46 6.54
CA ALA A 106 4.58 -15.35 7.10
C ALA A 106 3.69 -15.99 6.02
N ALA A 107 3.32 -15.27 4.94
CA ALA A 107 2.39 -15.80 3.95
C ALA A 107 3.01 -16.77 2.93
N LYS A 108 4.35 -16.92 2.91
CA LYS A 108 5.07 -17.75 1.92
C LYS A 108 5.58 -19.09 2.46
N LYS A 109 5.36 -19.42 3.73
CA LYS A 109 5.80 -20.71 4.30
C LYS A 109 4.70 -21.76 4.46
N ASP A 110 3.44 -21.43 4.20
CA ASP A 110 2.34 -22.38 4.39
C ASP A 110 2.10 -23.34 3.20
N GLU A 111 2.78 -23.16 2.07
CA GLU A 111 2.64 -24.08 0.92
C GLU A 111 3.73 -25.17 0.83
N ASP A 112 4.86 -25.07 1.55
CA ASP A 112 6.02 -25.97 1.33
C ASP A 112 6.74 -26.49 2.60
N ALA A 113 6.09 -26.55 3.77
CA ALA A 113 6.72 -27.14 4.96
C ALA A 113 5.76 -27.92 5.88
N GLN A 114 5.17 -29.00 5.36
CA GLN A 114 4.82 -30.15 6.20
C GLN A 114 6.03 -31.09 6.30
N ALA A 115 7.03 -30.72 7.10
CA ALA A 115 7.96 -31.64 7.73
C ALA A 115 8.80 -30.90 8.77
N ASP A 116 8.84 -31.48 9.98
CA ASP A 116 9.79 -31.25 11.07
C ASP A 116 9.69 -29.97 11.93
N GLY A 117 9.20 -30.18 13.16
CA GLY A 117 10.01 -29.98 14.36
C GLY A 117 10.45 -28.55 14.70
N GLN A 118 9.68 -27.90 15.58
CA GLN A 118 10.08 -26.85 16.53
C GLN A 118 11.44 -26.16 16.30
N THR A 119 11.41 -25.01 15.63
CA THR A 119 12.20 -23.84 16.07
C THR A 119 11.34 -22.58 15.84
N ASN A 120 10.96 -21.90 16.93
CA ASN A 120 10.43 -20.53 16.86
C ASN A 120 11.60 -19.63 16.44
N VAL A 121 11.92 -19.61 15.15
CA VAL A 121 12.84 -18.63 14.59
C VAL A 121 12.08 -17.31 14.56
N GLU A 122 12.39 -16.40 15.48
CA GLU A 122 11.85 -15.04 15.48
C GLU A 122 12.28 -14.39 14.15
N LEU A 123 11.34 -14.31 13.19
CA LEU A 123 11.58 -13.69 11.89
C LEU A 123 12.03 -12.25 12.10
N PRO A 124 12.94 -11.73 11.26
CA PRO A 124 13.37 -10.34 11.37
C PRO A 124 12.16 -9.41 11.28
N PRO A 125 12.10 -8.34 12.10
CA PRO A 125 11.01 -7.37 12.04
C PRO A 125 10.85 -6.81 10.63
N ARG A 126 9.62 -6.75 10.10
CA ARG A 126 9.36 -6.12 8.79
C ARG A 126 9.67 -4.63 8.88
N LYS A 127 10.34 -4.11 7.86
CA LYS A 127 10.61 -2.69 7.68
C LYS A 127 9.50 -2.08 6.83
N CYS A 128 8.74 -1.15 7.41
CA CYS A 128 7.72 -0.37 6.72
C CYS A 128 8.14 1.09 6.62
N ILE A 129 7.98 1.70 5.46
CA ILE A 129 8.33 3.11 5.25
C ILE A 129 7.05 3.95 5.25
N LEU A 130 7.02 4.95 6.11
CA LEU A 130 5.92 5.90 6.24
C LEU A 130 6.35 7.23 5.66
N PHE A 131 5.47 7.87 4.88
CA PHE A 131 5.68 9.20 4.33
C PHE A 131 4.62 10.14 4.89
N CYS A 132 5.03 11.32 5.35
CA CYS A 132 4.12 12.34 5.86
C CYS A 132 4.64 13.75 5.55
N PRO A 133 3.75 14.76 5.45
CA PRO A 133 4.19 16.16 5.43
C PRO A 133 5.01 16.50 6.67
N ALA A 134 6.01 17.39 6.53
CA ALA A 134 6.88 17.75 7.63
C ALA A 134 6.11 18.41 8.79
N GLY A 135 6.36 17.94 10.01
CA GLY A 135 5.67 18.39 11.22
C GLY A 135 4.22 17.90 11.37
N ASP A 136 3.68 17.12 10.43
CA ASP A 136 2.32 16.59 10.51
C ASP A 136 2.29 15.24 11.22
N ARG A 137 2.17 15.30 12.55
CA ARG A 137 2.05 14.11 13.39
C ARG A 137 0.76 13.33 13.13
N GLN A 138 -0.31 13.97 12.64
CA GLN A 138 -1.57 13.29 12.39
C GLN A 138 -1.45 12.44 11.15
N ALA A 139 -0.92 13.00 10.06
CA ALA A 139 -0.63 12.25 8.85
C ALA A 139 0.35 11.08 9.10
N LEU A 140 1.36 11.28 9.97
CA LEU A 140 2.26 10.19 10.37
C LEU A 140 1.51 9.05 11.08
N PHE A 141 0.60 9.38 11.99
CA PHE A 141 -0.19 8.39 12.71
C PHE A 141 -1.18 7.65 11.81
N GLU A 142 -1.83 8.36 10.89
CA GLU A 142 -2.71 7.75 9.88
C GLU A 142 -1.93 6.82 8.94
N ALA A 143 -0.72 7.21 8.52
CA ALA A 143 0.15 6.36 7.72
C ALA A 143 0.57 5.10 8.48
N LEU A 144 0.83 5.23 9.78
CA LEU A 144 1.13 4.13 10.67
C LEU A 144 -0.05 3.17 10.81
N ASP A 145 -1.25 3.68 11.14
CA ASP A 145 -2.48 2.89 11.29
C ASP A 145 -2.81 2.10 10.02
N ARG A 146 -2.62 2.69 8.83
CA ARG A 146 -2.82 2.01 7.54
C ARG A 146 -1.85 0.85 7.27
N LYS A 147 -0.66 0.88 7.88
CA LYS A 147 0.39 -0.12 7.67
C LYS A 147 0.42 -1.19 8.76
N THR A 148 -0.38 -1.02 9.82
CA THR A 148 -0.46 -1.94 10.94
C THR A 148 -1.78 -2.70 10.93
N ALA A 149 -1.77 -3.96 11.35
CA ALA A 149 -2.97 -4.78 11.55
C ALA A 149 -3.70 -4.42 12.86
N VAL A 150 -3.05 -3.68 13.75
CA VAL A 150 -3.62 -3.21 15.01
C VAL A 150 -4.39 -1.91 14.76
N PRO A 151 -5.71 -1.86 14.97
CA PRO A 151 -6.47 -0.62 14.82
C PRO A 151 -6.11 0.36 15.94
N LEU A 152 -5.56 1.51 15.58
CA LEU A 152 -5.13 2.53 16.53
C LEU A 152 -6.19 3.61 16.74
N ILE A 153 -6.36 4.03 17.99
CA ILE A 153 -7.29 5.08 18.37
C ILE A 153 -6.60 6.44 18.21
N PRO A 154 -7.17 7.44 17.50
CA PRO A 154 -6.58 8.77 17.30
C PRO A 154 -6.17 9.45 18.60
N GLU A 155 -6.92 9.25 19.68
CA GLU A 155 -6.62 9.79 21.01
C GLU A 155 -5.32 9.23 21.60
N PHE A 156 -4.85 8.07 21.11
CA PHE A 156 -3.57 7.48 21.52
C PHE A 156 -2.39 8.00 20.71
N GLN A 157 -2.62 8.85 19.71
CA GLN A 157 -1.62 9.33 18.77
C GLN A 157 -0.34 9.82 19.46
N ALA A 158 -0.47 10.72 20.43
CA ALA A 158 0.69 11.31 21.10
C ALA A 158 1.54 10.22 21.78
N TYR A 159 0.89 9.39 22.60
CA TYR A 159 1.53 8.31 23.34
C TYR A 159 2.18 7.27 22.41
N VAL A 160 1.46 6.80 21.39
CA VAL A 160 1.95 5.75 20.48
C VAL A 160 3.16 6.23 19.70
N LEU A 161 3.11 7.44 19.12
CA LEU A 161 4.24 7.98 18.36
C LEU A 161 5.46 8.17 19.26
N ASP A 162 5.29 8.76 20.45
CA ASP A 162 6.40 9.03 21.36
C ASP A 162 7.01 7.73 21.89
N GLU A 163 6.18 6.75 22.23
CA GLU A 163 6.64 5.47 22.78
C GLU A 163 7.31 4.59 21.72
N LEU A 164 6.81 4.59 20.48
CA LEU A 164 7.46 3.91 19.37
C LEU A 164 8.81 4.54 19.03
N GLN A 165 8.93 5.87 19.10
CA GLN A 165 10.22 6.57 18.93
C GLN A 165 11.17 6.26 20.09
N ARG A 166 10.69 6.32 21.34
CA ARG A 166 11.48 6.03 22.54
C ARG A 166 12.03 4.60 22.53
N ARG A 167 11.21 3.63 22.10
CA ARG A 167 11.62 2.21 21.95
C ARG A 167 12.39 1.94 20.66
N ARG A 168 12.64 2.95 19.82
CA ARG A 168 13.34 2.86 18.52
C ARG A 168 12.66 1.95 17.50
N PHE A 169 11.34 1.73 17.64
CA PHE A 169 10.52 1.05 16.64
C PHE A 169 10.10 1.99 15.51
N LEU A 170 10.02 3.28 15.78
CA LEU A 170 9.81 4.33 14.78
C LEU A 170 11.05 5.22 14.72
N LYS A 171 11.72 5.29 13.57
CA LYS A 171 12.95 6.07 13.39
C LYS A 171 12.81 7.04 12.22
N PRO A 172 13.26 8.29 12.34
CA PRO A 172 13.26 9.21 11.20
C PRO A 172 14.29 8.75 10.16
N LEU A 173 13.91 8.81 8.89
CA LEU A 173 14.82 8.63 7.75
C LEU A 173 15.40 9.97 7.35
N ARG A 174 16.55 9.95 6.67
CA ARG A 174 17.16 11.17 6.12
C ARG A 174 16.45 11.52 4.83
N VAL A 175 15.63 12.57 4.85
CA VAL A 175 14.94 13.11 3.67
C VAL A 175 15.67 14.34 3.17
N ILE A 176 15.99 14.35 1.88
CA ILE A 176 16.58 15.48 1.18
C ILE A 176 15.63 15.82 0.04
N SER A 177 14.83 16.87 0.19
CA SER A 177 13.91 17.33 -0.85
C SER A 177 14.09 18.82 -1.12
N ILE A 178 14.04 19.16 -2.40
CA ILE A 178 14.23 20.54 -2.88
C ILE A 178 12.90 21.28 -2.98
N ARG A 179 11.80 20.57 -3.27
CA ARG A 179 10.48 21.17 -3.55
C ARG A 179 9.51 21.04 -2.38
N GLU A 180 9.46 19.87 -1.76
CA GLU A 180 8.40 19.52 -0.81
C GLU A 180 8.98 19.35 0.59
N ARG A 181 8.29 19.89 1.60
CA ARG A 181 8.62 19.62 3.00
C ARG A 181 8.02 18.27 3.38
N LEU A 182 8.77 17.21 3.07
CA LEU A 182 8.41 15.82 3.33
C LEU A 182 9.24 15.26 4.48
N GLU A 183 8.62 14.44 5.32
CA GLU A 183 9.28 13.57 6.28
C GLU A 183 9.03 12.10 5.90
N ALA A 184 10.00 11.26 6.21
CA ALA A 184 9.88 9.82 6.03
C ALA A 184 10.37 9.13 7.30
N TRP A 185 9.70 8.04 7.65
CA TRP A 185 9.94 7.31 8.89
C TRP A 185 10.01 5.82 8.60
N LEU A 186 10.93 5.14 9.27
CA LEU A 186 11.04 3.69 9.28
C LEU A 186 10.30 3.14 10.50
N LEU A 187 9.27 2.35 10.25
CA LEU A 187 8.56 1.58 11.24
C LEU A 187 9.05 0.13 11.20
N LEU A 188 9.49 -0.38 12.35
CA LEU A 188 9.84 -1.77 12.54
C LEU A 188 8.64 -2.48 13.15
N CYS A 189 8.04 -3.42 12.42
CA CYS A 189 6.98 -4.25 13.00
C CYS A 189 7.44 -5.69 13.21
N LYS A 190 7.25 -6.18 14.44
CA LYS A 190 7.41 -7.60 14.72
C LYS A 190 6.25 -8.40 14.12
N LYS A 191 6.36 -9.73 14.14
CA LYS A 191 5.28 -10.64 13.75
C LYS A 191 3.96 -10.21 14.41
N ASP A 192 2.90 -10.10 13.61
CA ASP A 192 1.55 -9.70 14.02
C ASP A 192 1.50 -8.35 14.79
N ASP A 193 2.45 -7.45 14.51
CA ASP A 193 2.59 -6.14 15.18
C ASP A 193 2.72 -6.21 16.71
N ALA A 194 3.26 -7.32 17.23
CA ALA A 194 3.37 -7.57 18.67
C ALA A 194 4.08 -6.45 19.46
N ASN A 195 5.00 -5.72 18.82
CA ASN A 195 5.67 -4.58 19.43
C ASN A 195 4.73 -3.38 19.63
N ILE A 196 3.81 -3.13 18.69
CA ILE A 196 2.80 -2.08 18.79
C ILE A 196 1.73 -2.47 19.81
N VAL A 197 1.28 -3.72 19.79
CA VAL A 197 0.35 -4.26 20.81
C VAL A 197 0.92 -4.06 22.21
N LYS A 198 2.20 -4.38 22.41
CA LYS A 198 2.86 -4.20 23.71
C LYS A 198 2.93 -2.74 24.15
N VAL A 199 3.17 -1.80 23.22
CA VAL A 199 3.12 -0.37 23.53
C VAL A 199 1.74 0.04 24.05
N LEU A 200 0.67 -0.39 23.37
CA LEU A 200 -0.69 -0.10 23.80
C LEU A 200 -1.02 -0.74 25.14
N GLU A 201 -0.66 -2.00 25.35
CA GLU A 201 -0.88 -2.69 26.63
C GLU A 201 -0.18 -1.99 27.79
N ASP A 202 1.07 -1.59 27.61
CA ASP A 202 1.84 -0.88 28.63
C ASP A 202 1.19 0.49 28.91
N GLY A 203 0.72 1.19 27.88
CA GLY A 203 0.02 2.47 28.01
C GLY A 203 -1.29 2.37 28.77
N LEU A 204 -2.09 1.32 28.51
CA LEU A 204 -3.32 1.05 29.24
C LEU A 204 -3.04 0.64 30.68
N LYS A 205 -2.06 -0.24 30.92
CA LYS A 205 -1.67 -0.70 32.28
C LYS A 205 -1.15 0.43 33.15
N THR A 206 -0.40 1.36 32.57
CA THR A 206 0.16 2.52 33.29
C THR A 206 -0.83 3.69 33.41
N GLY A 207 -1.97 3.64 32.71
CA GLY A 207 -2.91 4.74 32.63
C GLY A 207 -2.40 5.93 31.81
N ALA A 208 -1.36 5.75 30.99
CA ALA A 208 -0.86 6.81 30.10
C ALA A 208 -1.80 7.07 28.92
N ILE A 209 -2.60 6.08 28.54
CA ILE A 209 -3.70 6.20 27.59
C ILE A 209 -4.98 5.63 28.19
N HIS A 210 -6.11 6.27 27.86
CA HIS A 210 -7.43 5.87 28.34
C HIS A 210 -8.39 5.78 27.17
N ILE A 211 -9.24 4.75 27.17
CA ILE A 211 -10.20 4.55 26.10
C ILE A 211 -11.23 5.71 26.14
N PRO A 212 -11.43 6.44 25.04
CA PRO A 212 -12.43 7.51 24.98
C PRO A 212 -13.83 6.98 25.32
N GLY A 213 -14.58 7.70 26.15
CA GLY A 213 -15.93 7.31 26.58
C GLY A 213 -16.00 6.41 27.82
N THR A 214 -14.88 5.90 28.34
CA THR A 214 -14.84 5.22 29.63
C THR A 214 -14.45 6.18 30.75
N VAL A 215 -15.40 7.00 31.25
CA VAL A 215 -15.23 7.58 32.60
C VAL A 215 -16.55 7.61 33.35
N GLN A 216 -16.75 6.61 34.22
CA GLN A 216 -17.33 6.84 35.55
C GLN A 216 -16.68 6.00 36.66
N ASN A 217 -15.69 5.14 36.38
CA ASN A 217 -14.97 4.44 37.44
C ASN A 217 -13.46 4.37 37.13
N PRO A 218 -12.58 4.84 38.03
CA PRO A 218 -11.14 4.60 37.97
C PRO A 218 -10.77 3.11 37.88
N ASN A 219 -11.73 2.23 38.23
CA ASN A 219 -11.62 0.76 38.21
C ASN A 219 -12.30 0.12 36.98
N GLY A 220 -12.58 0.88 35.92
CA GLY A 220 -13.21 0.37 34.68
C GLY A 220 -12.37 -0.65 33.90
N PHE A 221 -11.16 -0.95 34.37
CA PHE A 221 -10.24 -1.95 33.82
C PHE A 221 -10.30 -3.32 34.52
N ASP A 222 -11.14 -3.51 35.53
CA ASP A 222 -11.25 -4.80 36.26
C ASP A 222 -11.70 -5.99 35.38
N ARG A 223 -11.99 -5.78 34.08
CA ARG A 223 -12.50 -6.81 33.17
C ARG A 223 -11.80 -6.91 31.81
N VAL A 224 -10.76 -6.12 31.53
CA VAL A 224 -10.04 -6.20 30.24
C VAL A 224 -8.60 -6.62 30.48
N HIS A 225 -8.38 -7.93 30.57
CA HIS A 225 -7.06 -8.53 30.78
C HIS A 225 -6.49 -9.21 29.53
N SER A 226 -7.16 -9.11 28.37
CA SER A 226 -6.73 -9.74 27.12
C SER A 226 -7.30 -9.07 25.87
N VAL A 227 -6.63 -9.30 24.73
CA VAL A 227 -7.09 -8.90 23.38
C VAL A 227 -8.52 -9.38 23.09
N THR A 228 -8.90 -10.56 23.59
CA THR A 228 -10.26 -11.11 23.47
C THR A 228 -11.31 -10.24 24.17
N SER A 229 -10.96 -9.68 25.33
CA SER A 229 -11.86 -8.82 26.12
C SER A 229 -12.01 -7.44 25.47
N TYR A 230 -10.94 -6.93 24.84
CA TYR A 230 -10.97 -5.72 24.03
C TYR A 230 -11.85 -5.89 22.79
N LEU A 231 -11.67 -6.96 22.01
CA LEU A 231 -12.51 -7.25 20.85
C LEU A 231 -13.97 -7.51 21.22
N SER A 232 -14.26 -8.06 22.39
CA SER A 232 -15.63 -8.27 22.86
C SER A 232 -16.33 -6.97 23.27
N ALA A 233 -15.62 -6.01 23.86
CA ALA A 233 -16.19 -4.74 24.30
C ALA A 233 -16.27 -3.69 23.17
N PHE A 234 -15.31 -3.73 22.25
CA PHE A 234 -15.12 -2.69 21.22
C PHE A 234 -15.19 -3.23 19.79
N GLY A 235 -15.55 -4.50 19.60
CA GLY A 235 -15.68 -5.13 18.29
C GLY A 235 -16.64 -4.41 17.34
N VAL A 236 -17.63 -3.68 17.87
CA VAL A 236 -18.54 -2.84 17.07
C VAL A 236 -17.82 -1.63 16.48
N ILE A 237 -17.02 -0.91 17.28
CA ILE A 237 -16.25 0.27 16.82
C ILE A 237 -15.13 -0.17 15.86
N VAL A 238 -14.47 -1.30 16.15
CA VAL A 238 -13.47 -1.89 15.24
C VAL A 238 -14.12 -2.35 13.94
N ALA A 239 -15.31 -2.97 13.98
CA ALA A 239 -16.04 -3.39 12.79
C ALA A 239 -16.55 -2.20 11.95
N GLU A 240 -17.00 -1.13 12.60
CA GLU A 240 -17.36 0.12 11.91
C GLU A 240 -16.14 0.76 11.25
N ARG A 241 -14.97 0.77 11.91
CA ARG A 241 -13.73 1.26 11.27
C ARG A 241 -13.20 0.38 10.16
N ILE A 242 -13.30 -0.95 10.27
CA ILE A 242 -12.98 -1.85 9.15
C ILE A 242 -13.89 -1.51 7.97
N ARG A 243 -15.19 -1.25 8.21
CA ARG A 243 -16.09 -0.77 7.15
C ARG A 243 -15.66 0.57 6.56
N GLU A 244 -15.16 1.51 7.36
CA GLU A 244 -14.67 2.81 6.88
C GLU A 244 -13.34 2.72 6.13
N GLN A 245 -12.44 1.81 6.52
CA GLN A 245 -11.17 1.57 5.82
C GLN A 245 -11.39 0.85 4.48
N PHE A 246 -12.42 0.00 4.40
CA PHE A 246 -12.83 -0.69 3.18
C PHE A 246 -14.12 -0.08 2.61
N GLN A 247 -14.08 1.20 2.24
CA GLN A 247 -15.18 1.79 1.48
C GLN A 247 -15.31 1.10 0.12
N PRO A 248 -16.43 0.39 -0.14
CA PRO A 248 -16.62 -0.27 -1.42
C PRO A 248 -16.79 0.77 -2.52
N LEU A 249 -16.28 0.47 -3.72
CA LEU A 249 -16.47 1.33 -4.91
C LEU A 249 -17.96 1.50 -5.29
N PHE A 250 -18.80 0.58 -4.83
CA PHE A 250 -20.24 0.59 -4.99
C PHE A 250 -20.89 -0.09 -3.79
N ASP A 251 -21.80 0.62 -3.13
CA ASP A 251 -22.64 0.05 -2.08
C ASP A 251 -24.06 -0.24 -2.63
N PRO A 252 -24.46 -1.51 -2.83
CA PRO A 252 -25.78 -1.86 -3.35
C PRO A 252 -26.93 -1.54 -2.40
N ALA A 253 -26.68 -1.25 -1.12
CA ALA A 253 -27.70 -0.87 -0.16
C ALA A 253 -28.05 0.63 -0.21
N VAL A 254 -27.12 1.46 -0.70
CA VAL A 254 -27.23 2.93 -0.68
C VAL A 254 -27.28 3.52 -2.09
N GLU A 255 -26.58 2.91 -3.04
CA GLU A 255 -26.44 3.40 -4.40
C GLU A 255 -27.29 2.62 -5.42
N GLN A 256 -27.78 3.33 -6.43
CA GLN A 256 -28.53 2.71 -7.51
C GLN A 256 -27.62 2.13 -8.59
N LEU A 257 -28.09 1.04 -9.22
CA LEU A 257 -27.46 0.45 -10.39
C LEU A 257 -27.47 1.43 -11.57
N SER A 258 -26.44 1.35 -12.42
CA SER A 258 -26.35 2.22 -13.57
C SER A 258 -27.38 1.88 -14.66
N PRO A 259 -27.78 2.86 -15.49
CA PRO A 259 -28.72 2.61 -16.58
C PRO A 259 -28.18 1.59 -17.59
N GLU A 260 -26.86 1.48 -17.77
CA GLU A 260 -26.26 0.47 -18.64
C GLU A 260 -26.44 -0.95 -18.07
N ILE A 261 -26.24 -1.14 -16.76
CA ILE A 261 -26.45 -2.45 -16.12
C ILE A 261 -27.92 -2.85 -16.21
N LEU A 262 -28.83 -1.92 -15.92
CA LEU A 262 -30.27 -2.16 -16.02
C LEU A 262 -30.68 -2.52 -17.44
N ARG A 263 -30.20 -1.77 -18.44
CA ARG A 263 -30.47 -2.06 -19.86
C ARG A 263 -29.98 -3.43 -20.29
N ILE A 264 -28.78 -3.85 -19.87
CA ILE A 264 -28.27 -5.19 -20.18
C ILE A 264 -29.10 -6.26 -19.47
N ASN A 265 -29.48 -6.04 -18.21
CA ASN A 265 -30.34 -6.96 -17.48
C ASN A 265 -31.72 -7.12 -18.13
N ASP A 266 -32.35 -6.03 -18.58
CA ASP A 266 -33.61 -6.05 -19.31
C ASP A 266 -33.48 -6.81 -20.65
N TYR A 267 -32.35 -6.61 -21.36
CA TYR A 267 -32.04 -7.36 -22.57
C TYR A 267 -31.95 -8.87 -22.29
N ILE A 268 -31.23 -9.27 -21.24
CA ILE A 268 -31.09 -10.67 -20.83
C ILE A 268 -32.46 -11.24 -20.43
N ARG A 269 -33.27 -10.48 -19.70
CA ARG A 269 -34.62 -10.90 -19.33
C ARG A 269 -35.50 -11.15 -20.55
N ALA A 270 -35.44 -10.27 -21.55
CA ALA A 270 -36.23 -10.38 -22.77
C ALA A 270 -35.81 -11.56 -23.67
N HIS A 271 -34.51 -11.90 -23.73
CA HIS A 271 -33.97 -12.88 -24.69
C HIS A 271 -33.66 -14.25 -24.07
N ALA A 272 -33.32 -14.29 -22.79
CA ALA A 272 -32.91 -15.51 -22.09
C ALA A 272 -33.95 -15.97 -21.05
N GLY A 273 -35.00 -15.18 -20.79
CA GLY A 273 -36.09 -15.54 -19.87
C GLY A 273 -35.72 -15.51 -18.39
N TYR A 274 -34.52 -15.03 -18.03
CA TYR A 274 -34.08 -14.87 -16.65
C TYR A 274 -33.45 -13.50 -16.43
N SER A 275 -33.45 -13.02 -15.19
CA SER A 275 -32.73 -11.81 -14.77
C SER A 275 -31.53 -12.18 -13.91
N LEU A 276 -30.56 -11.27 -13.77
CA LEU A 276 -29.50 -11.43 -12.80
C LEU A 276 -30.05 -11.24 -11.39
N TYR A 277 -29.56 -12.04 -10.45
CA TYR A 277 -29.88 -11.86 -9.03
C TYR A 277 -29.32 -10.52 -8.51
N PRO A 278 -29.89 -9.95 -7.43
CA PRO A 278 -29.41 -8.70 -6.86
C PRO A 278 -27.89 -8.70 -6.58
N ALA A 279 -27.37 -9.79 -6.01
CA ALA A 279 -25.94 -9.94 -5.77
C ALA A 279 -25.11 -9.97 -7.08
N GLN A 280 -25.63 -10.61 -8.14
CA GLN A 280 -24.96 -10.65 -9.44
C GLN A 280 -24.92 -9.27 -10.11
N LEU A 281 -26.01 -8.50 -9.98
CA LEU A 281 -26.09 -7.12 -10.45
C LEU A 281 -25.11 -6.22 -9.69
N ALA A 282 -25.03 -6.36 -8.37
CA ALA A 282 -24.11 -5.57 -7.55
C ALA A 282 -22.64 -5.82 -7.90
N VAL A 283 -22.26 -7.08 -8.11
CA VAL A 283 -20.91 -7.43 -8.56
C VAL A 283 -20.65 -6.90 -9.97
N ALA A 284 -21.63 -7.01 -10.88
CA ALA A 284 -21.47 -6.51 -12.25
C ALA A 284 -21.30 -4.98 -12.31
N GLU A 285 -22.06 -4.23 -11.50
CA GLU A 285 -21.92 -2.77 -11.35
C GLU A 285 -20.55 -2.40 -10.78
N SER A 286 -20.12 -3.07 -9.71
CA SER A 286 -18.81 -2.84 -9.08
C SER A 286 -17.67 -3.05 -10.07
N VAL A 287 -17.71 -4.15 -10.83
CA VAL A 287 -16.71 -4.48 -11.86
C VAL A 287 -16.74 -3.45 -12.98
N LYS A 288 -17.92 -3.07 -13.48
CA LYS A 288 -18.07 -2.02 -14.50
C LYS A 288 -17.44 -0.71 -14.05
N ARG A 289 -17.73 -0.24 -12.83
CA ARG A 289 -17.14 0.98 -12.27
C ARG A 289 -15.61 0.89 -12.19
N LYS A 290 -15.08 -0.27 -11.75
CA LYS A 290 -13.63 -0.48 -11.67
C LYS A 290 -12.94 -0.44 -13.03
N LEU A 291 -13.56 -1.05 -14.05
CA LEU A 291 -13.09 -0.99 -15.43
C LEU A 291 -13.14 0.44 -15.98
N SER A 292 -14.11 1.25 -15.57
CA SER A 292 -14.21 2.67 -15.93
C SER A 292 -13.10 3.54 -15.35
N GLU A 293 -12.51 3.16 -14.21
CA GLU A 293 -11.26 3.74 -13.69
C GLU A 293 -10.00 3.30 -14.46
N GLY A 294 -10.12 2.39 -15.43
CA GLY A 294 -8.97 1.80 -16.12
C GLY A 294 -8.20 0.77 -15.28
N LYS A 295 -8.82 0.25 -14.21
CA LYS A 295 -8.21 -0.75 -13.31
C LYS A 295 -8.78 -2.15 -13.56
N SER A 296 -8.03 -3.17 -13.16
CA SER A 296 -8.46 -4.57 -13.17
C SER A 296 -9.39 -4.87 -11.99
N ALA A 297 -10.23 -5.90 -12.14
CA ALA A 297 -11.14 -6.38 -11.11
C ALA A 297 -11.06 -7.92 -11.00
N PHE A 298 -11.18 -8.43 -9.78
CA PHE A 298 -11.25 -9.86 -9.49
C PHE A 298 -12.63 -10.20 -8.93
N ILE A 299 -13.21 -11.29 -9.41
CA ILE A 299 -14.49 -11.82 -8.91
C ILE A 299 -14.21 -13.16 -8.24
N VAL A 300 -14.41 -13.21 -6.92
CA VAL A 300 -14.35 -14.45 -6.14
C VAL A 300 -15.78 -14.93 -5.94
N ALA A 301 -16.12 -16.08 -6.52
CA ALA A 301 -17.46 -16.63 -6.38
C ALA A 301 -17.49 -18.17 -6.53
N GLU A 302 -18.37 -18.82 -5.79
CA GLU A 302 -18.55 -20.27 -5.79
C GLU A 302 -18.98 -20.83 -7.14
N CYS A 303 -18.81 -22.14 -7.37
CA CYS A 303 -19.36 -22.81 -8.54
C CYS A 303 -20.90 -22.71 -8.55
N GLY A 304 -21.50 -22.42 -9.71
CA GLY A 304 -22.95 -22.25 -9.85
C GLY A 304 -23.48 -20.84 -9.57
N SER A 305 -22.69 -19.94 -8.98
CA SER A 305 -23.08 -18.54 -8.68
C SER A 305 -23.34 -17.64 -9.90
N GLY A 306 -23.13 -18.15 -11.13
CA GLY A 306 -23.33 -17.38 -12.36
C GLY A 306 -22.17 -16.47 -12.76
N LYS A 307 -20.92 -16.81 -12.38
CA LYS A 307 -19.69 -16.09 -12.75
C LYS A 307 -19.66 -15.57 -14.19
N THR A 308 -20.01 -16.43 -15.16
CA THR A 308 -20.06 -16.07 -16.58
C THR A 308 -21.06 -14.95 -16.86
N LYS A 309 -22.26 -15.01 -16.26
CA LYS A 309 -23.31 -13.98 -16.43
C LYS A 309 -22.87 -12.64 -15.85
N ILE A 310 -22.23 -12.66 -14.68
CA ILE A 310 -21.70 -11.47 -14.02
C ILE A 310 -20.64 -10.80 -14.90
N GLY A 311 -19.62 -11.56 -15.32
CA GLY A 311 -18.52 -11.04 -16.13
C GLY A 311 -18.97 -10.50 -17.48
N ALA A 312 -19.85 -11.23 -18.19
CA ALA A 312 -20.40 -10.79 -19.46
C ALA A 312 -21.24 -9.52 -19.33
N THR A 313 -22.06 -9.43 -18.28
CA THR A 313 -22.90 -8.24 -18.01
C THR A 313 -22.06 -7.01 -17.71
N ALA A 314 -21.03 -7.16 -16.86
CA ALA A 314 -20.13 -6.06 -16.52
C ALA A 314 -19.37 -5.53 -17.76
N LEU A 315 -18.84 -6.44 -18.58
CA LEU A 315 -18.15 -6.08 -19.83
C LEU A 315 -19.10 -5.40 -20.82
N ALA A 316 -20.29 -5.97 -21.05
CA ALA A 316 -21.27 -5.38 -21.96
C ALA A 316 -21.72 -3.98 -21.49
N ALA A 317 -21.99 -3.79 -20.20
CA ALA A 317 -22.35 -2.49 -19.65
C ALA A 317 -21.22 -1.47 -19.78
N TYR A 318 -19.97 -1.88 -19.54
CA TYR A 318 -18.79 -1.04 -19.75
C TYR A 318 -18.64 -0.60 -21.22
N GLN A 319 -18.89 -1.49 -22.16
CA GLN A 319 -18.86 -1.19 -23.60
C GLN A 319 -19.93 -0.17 -24.01
N VAL A 320 -21.16 -0.37 -23.51
CA VAL A 320 -22.27 0.55 -23.75
C VAL A 320 -21.93 1.95 -23.22
N GLN A 321 -21.31 2.03 -22.04
CA GLN A 321 -20.87 3.30 -21.45
C GLN A 321 -19.79 3.99 -22.31
N LYS A 322 -18.76 3.26 -22.75
CA LYS A 322 -17.63 3.83 -23.52
C LYS A 322 -17.99 4.21 -24.95
N ARG A 323 -19.11 3.71 -25.51
CA ARG A 323 -19.54 3.91 -26.91
C ARG A 323 -18.43 3.67 -27.94
N LYS A 324 -17.51 2.75 -27.64
CA LYS A 324 -16.37 2.39 -28.49
C LYS A 324 -16.38 0.90 -28.79
N LYS A 325 -15.92 0.53 -29.98
CA LYS A 325 -15.64 -0.87 -30.30
C LYS A 325 -14.50 -1.35 -29.41
N THR A 326 -14.73 -2.45 -28.72
CA THR A 326 -13.73 -3.09 -27.87
C THR A 326 -13.63 -4.55 -28.26
N PHE A 327 -12.44 -5.10 -28.12
CA PHE A 327 -12.15 -6.51 -28.37
C PHE A 327 -11.93 -7.19 -27.02
N ASN A 328 -12.76 -8.17 -26.70
CA ASN A 328 -12.68 -8.91 -25.44
C ASN A 328 -12.10 -10.29 -25.70
N ILE A 329 -11.14 -10.70 -24.87
CA ILE A 329 -10.59 -12.06 -24.86
C ILE A 329 -11.13 -12.77 -23.62
N VAL A 330 -11.83 -13.89 -23.83
CA VAL A 330 -12.32 -14.74 -22.74
C VAL A 330 -11.47 -16.02 -22.73
N LEU A 331 -10.61 -16.14 -21.73
CA LEU A 331 -9.80 -17.33 -21.51
C LEU A 331 -10.56 -18.28 -20.59
N CYS A 332 -10.84 -19.49 -21.07
CA CYS A 332 -11.49 -20.53 -20.27
C CYS A 332 -10.71 -21.85 -20.38
N PRO A 333 -10.75 -22.70 -19.34
CA PRO A 333 -10.20 -24.04 -19.42
C PRO A 333 -10.84 -24.86 -20.55
N SER A 334 -10.06 -25.71 -21.20
CA SER A 334 -10.44 -26.47 -22.40
C SER A 334 -11.73 -27.31 -22.27
N HIS A 335 -12.06 -27.75 -21.06
CA HIS A 335 -13.27 -28.54 -20.77
C HIS A 335 -14.56 -27.70 -20.72
N VAL A 336 -14.48 -26.37 -20.70
CA VAL A 336 -15.63 -25.44 -20.62
C VAL A 336 -16.05 -24.93 -22.00
N ALA A 337 -15.17 -24.99 -23.01
CA ALA A 337 -15.41 -24.42 -24.34
C ALA A 337 -16.51 -25.11 -25.18
N LYS A 338 -17.02 -26.28 -24.74
CA LYS A 338 -18.07 -27.07 -25.43
C LYS A 338 -19.48 -26.93 -24.80
N LYS A 339 -19.64 -26.10 -23.77
CA LYS A 339 -20.93 -25.81 -23.12
C LYS A 339 -21.46 -24.46 -23.56
#